data_AF-A0A6H5IGN2-F1
#
_entry.id   AF-A0A6H5IGN2-F1
#
_cell.length_a   1.000
_cell.length_b   1.000
_cell.length_c   1.000
_cell.angle_alpha   90.00
_cell.angle_beta   90.00
_cell.angle_gamma   90.00
#
_symmetry.space_group_name_H-M   'P 1'
#
loop_
_entity.id
_entity.type
_entity.pdbx_description
1 polymer ?
#
loop_
_entity_poly.entity_id
_entity_poly.type
_entity_poly.pdbx_seq_one_letter_code
_entity_poly.pdbx_strand_id
1 'polypeptide(L)'
;MRLLPRTVEKPLYLTYLVNWLCGIGVIEYPMGRPHPWLSFGYSGGCLVVYCTLAVLAAPELARCFPAEMLLPTTILFYSHILLTVSTIALGWLRSEGMRKCILNLAATDSLMDRFEATKNYSKVVPCRMLEIVARLAMVLFIMILSSYLFYEEDTPSRTRVLVSIVLSYPVMIMFVADTTFINIVKQVLLHLIILCLRLKMNSKRVQLRDLSIPEPERFARKYAVRVQRVPSLGQEQAIVRGEVHQVEHEHLGERQERPVEQHQTG
;
A
#
# COMPACT_ATOMS: atom_id res chain seq x y z
N MET A 1 12.71 8.85 11.78
CA MET A 1 11.23 8.66 11.82
C MET A 1 10.91 7.26 11.35
N ARG A 2 10.23 6.43 12.15
CA ARG A 2 9.69 5.14 11.70
C ARG A 2 8.37 5.44 11.00
N LEU A 3 8.38 5.43 9.68
CA LEU A 3 7.22 5.83 8.85
C LEU A 3 6.20 4.70 8.66
N LEU A 4 6.52 3.46 9.02
CA LEU A 4 5.58 2.34 8.90
C LEU A 4 5.27 1.66 10.25
N PRO A 5 4.00 1.28 10.48
CA PRO A 5 3.59 0.44 11.60
C PRO A 5 3.99 -1.03 11.37
N ARG A 6 4.45 -1.67 12.46
CA ARG A 6 5.07 -3.03 12.49
C ARG A 6 4.22 -4.15 11.88
N THR A 7 2.91 -3.97 11.82
CA THR A 7 1.92 -4.96 11.37
C THR A 7 1.79 -5.02 9.85
N VAL A 8 2.03 -3.91 9.16
CA VAL A 8 1.86 -3.76 7.71
C VAL A 8 3.19 -3.97 6.97
N GLU A 9 4.33 -3.75 7.64
CA GLU A 9 5.67 -3.92 7.06
C GLU A 9 5.93 -5.34 6.58
N LYS A 10 5.56 -6.36 7.38
CA LYS A 10 5.96 -7.74 7.11
C LYS A 10 5.50 -8.26 5.74
N PRO A 11 4.19 -8.24 5.39
CA PRO A 11 3.74 -8.77 4.09
C PRO A 11 4.22 -7.94 2.90
N LEU A 12 4.37 -6.62 3.09
CA LEU A 12 4.86 -5.74 2.05
C LEU A 12 6.37 -5.91 1.81
N TYR A 13 7.14 -6.24 2.85
CA TYR A 13 8.59 -6.42 2.76
C TYR A 13 8.98 -7.47 1.72
N LEU A 14 8.32 -8.63 1.72
CA LEU A 14 8.61 -9.68 0.73
C LEU A 14 8.26 -9.21 -0.69
N THR A 15 7.12 -8.53 -0.85
CA THR A 15 6.71 -7.98 -2.14
C THR A 15 7.72 -6.95 -2.65
N TYR A 16 8.23 -6.07 -1.76
CA TYR A 16 9.29 -5.14 -2.10
C TYR A 16 10.62 -5.82 -2.41
N LEU A 17 10.98 -6.87 -1.66
CA LEU A 17 12.20 -7.63 -1.91
C LEU A 17 12.17 -8.30 -3.29
N VAL A 18 11.03 -8.90 -3.67
CA VAL A 18 10.85 -9.52 -4.99
C VAL A 18 10.87 -8.47 -6.10
N ASN A 19 10.17 -7.34 -5.91
CA ASN A 19 10.24 -6.22 -6.86
C ASN A 19 11.67 -5.69 -7.03
N TRP A 20 12.41 -5.59 -5.92
CA TRP A 20 13.81 -5.19 -5.90
C TRP A 20 14.70 -6.16 -6.66
N LEU A 21 14.56 -7.47 -6.42
CA LEU A 21 15.29 -8.51 -7.15
C LEU A 21 14.99 -8.46 -8.65
N CYS A 22 13.74 -8.18 -9.04
CA CYS A 22 13.33 -8.07 -10.44
C CYS A 22 13.63 -6.71 -11.09
N GLY A 23 14.20 -5.74 -10.35
CA GLY A 23 14.48 -4.40 -10.88
C GLY A 23 13.24 -3.56 -11.17
N ILE A 24 12.08 -3.92 -10.64
CA ILE A 24 10.80 -3.24 -10.89
C ILE A 24 10.53 -2.24 -9.77
N GLY A 25 10.53 -0.95 -10.11
CA GLY A 25 9.78 0.06 -9.37
C GLY A 25 10.11 0.21 -7.87
N VAL A 26 11.36 0.08 -7.46
CA VAL A 26 11.74 0.33 -6.05
C VAL A 26 12.09 1.80 -5.85
N ILE A 27 11.13 2.57 -5.37
CA ILE A 27 11.39 3.77 -4.57
C ILE A 27 11.80 3.28 -3.18
N GLU A 28 12.93 3.72 -2.64
CA GLU A 28 13.44 3.46 -1.26
C GLU A 28 14.32 2.21 -1.06
N TYR A 29 15.50 2.19 -1.68
CA TYR A 29 16.64 1.48 -1.10
C TYR A 29 17.72 2.48 -0.61
N PRO A 30 18.22 2.36 0.64
CA PRO A 30 17.71 1.57 1.75
C PRO A 30 16.43 2.19 2.37
N MET A 31 15.60 1.34 2.98
CA MET A 31 14.34 1.75 3.64
C MET A 31 14.58 2.90 4.62
N GLY A 32 13.93 4.05 4.35
CA GLY A 32 14.01 5.25 5.18
C GLY A 32 14.72 6.45 4.57
N ARG A 33 15.46 6.29 3.46
CA ARG A 33 15.97 7.42 2.65
C ARG A 33 15.81 7.13 1.15
N PRO A 34 14.77 7.68 0.48
CA PRO A 34 14.59 7.50 -0.95
C PRO A 34 15.71 8.18 -1.74
N HIS A 35 16.57 7.39 -2.40
CA HIS A 35 17.47 7.87 -3.45
C HIS A 35 16.93 7.48 -4.83
N PRO A 36 16.05 8.30 -5.46
CA PRO A 36 15.39 7.95 -6.71
C PRO A 36 16.39 7.67 -7.85
N TRP A 37 17.51 8.37 -7.86
CA TRP A 37 18.56 8.23 -8.87
C TRP A 37 19.26 6.85 -8.84
N LEU A 38 19.49 6.28 -7.66
CA LEU A 38 20.12 4.96 -7.53
C LEU A 38 19.17 3.86 -8.01
N SER A 39 17.90 3.96 -7.65
CA SER A 39 16.86 3.04 -8.13
C SER A 39 16.66 3.10 -9.65
N PHE A 40 16.71 4.31 -10.21
CA PHE A 40 16.67 4.52 -11.65
C PHE A 40 17.88 3.89 -12.34
N GLY A 41 19.09 4.15 -11.82
CA GLY A 41 20.32 3.54 -12.33
C GLY A 41 20.33 2.02 -12.26
N TYR A 42 19.82 1.45 -11.16
CA TYR A 42 19.72 0.00 -10.98
C TYR A 42 18.74 -0.64 -11.97
N SER A 43 17.51 -0.13 -12.06
CA SER A 43 16.50 -0.64 -13.01
C SER A 43 16.90 -0.43 -14.47
N GLY A 44 17.53 0.69 -14.80
CA GLY A 44 18.16 0.93 -16.10
C GLY A 44 19.30 -0.03 -16.39
N GLY A 45 20.14 -0.34 -15.39
CA GLY A 45 21.20 -1.34 -15.50
C GLY A 45 20.66 -2.74 -15.77
N CYS A 46 19.63 -3.18 -15.03
CA CYS A 46 18.94 -4.44 -15.30
C CYS A 46 18.35 -4.48 -16.71
N LEU A 47 17.79 -3.37 -17.20
CA LEU A 47 17.27 -3.27 -18.56
C LEU A 47 18.38 -3.37 -19.60
N VAL A 48 19.52 -2.69 -19.42
CA VAL A 48 20.68 -2.78 -20.32
C VAL A 48 21.20 -4.22 -20.35
N VAL A 49 21.39 -4.86 -19.20
CA VAL A 49 21.81 -6.26 -19.11
C VAL A 49 20.83 -7.16 -19.85
N TYR A 50 19.52 -7.01 -19.61
CA TYR A 50 18.49 -7.77 -20.33
C TYR A 50 18.57 -7.55 -21.84
N CYS A 51 18.65 -6.31 -22.31
CA CYS A 51 18.76 -5.99 -23.74
C CYS A 51 20.02 -6.59 -24.36
N THR A 52 21.16 -6.55 -23.66
CA THR A 52 22.40 -7.20 -24.15
C THR A 52 22.23 -8.72 -24.26
N LEU A 53 21.63 -9.36 -23.26
CA LEU A 53 21.33 -10.80 -23.31
C LEU A 53 20.35 -11.13 -24.43
N ALA A 54 19.34 -10.29 -24.66
CA ALA A 54 18.38 -10.46 -25.74
C ALA A 54 19.07 -10.35 -27.12
N VAL A 55 19.94 -9.35 -27.33
CA VAL A 55 20.70 -9.22 -28.58
C VAL A 55 21.62 -10.43 -28.80
N LEU A 56 22.26 -10.94 -27.74
CA LEU A 56 23.09 -12.15 -27.82
C LEU A 56 22.27 -13.42 -28.08
N ALA A 57 21.01 -13.48 -27.62
CA ALA A 57 20.11 -14.61 -27.81
C ALA A 57 19.42 -14.61 -29.18
N ALA A 58 19.27 -13.45 -29.83
CA ALA A 58 18.61 -13.33 -31.13
C ALA A 58 19.17 -14.25 -32.25
N PRO A 59 20.49 -14.34 -32.49
CA PRO A 59 21.02 -15.26 -33.51
C PRO A 59 20.82 -16.73 -33.14
N GLU A 60 20.85 -17.05 -31.85
CA GLU A 60 20.61 -18.41 -31.37
C GLU A 60 19.15 -18.82 -31.51
N LEU A 61 18.22 -17.89 -31.31
CA LEU A 61 16.79 -18.08 -31.56
C LEU A 61 16.54 -18.48 -33.01
N ALA A 62 17.17 -17.78 -33.97
CA ALA A 62 17.04 -18.08 -35.39
C ALA A 62 17.57 -19.48 -35.78
N ARG A 63 18.48 -20.06 -34.98
CA ARG A 63 19.00 -21.43 -35.18
C ARG A 63 18.12 -22.50 -34.54
N CYS A 64 17.41 -22.17 -33.46
CA CYS A 64 16.60 -23.14 -32.71
C CYS A 64 15.22 -23.38 -33.32
N PHE A 65 14.73 -22.50 -34.19
CA PHE A 65 13.39 -22.60 -34.77
C PHE A 65 13.45 -22.83 -36.28
N PRO A 66 12.54 -23.67 -36.84
CA PRO A 66 12.47 -23.88 -38.28
C PRO A 66 12.09 -22.59 -39.02
N ALA A 67 12.53 -22.47 -40.28
CA ALA A 67 12.34 -21.26 -41.08
C ALA A 67 10.87 -20.81 -41.19
N GLU A 68 9.92 -21.75 -41.19
CA GLU A 68 8.49 -21.48 -41.23
C GLU A 68 7.97 -20.74 -39.99
N MET A 69 8.60 -20.96 -38.83
CA MET A 69 8.25 -20.34 -37.55
C MET A 69 9.13 -19.13 -37.20
N LEU A 70 10.07 -18.77 -38.08
CA LEU A 70 11.04 -17.71 -37.81
C LEU A 70 10.37 -16.34 -37.67
N LEU A 71 9.45 -16.01 -38.58
CA LEU A 71 8.74 -14.73 -38.60
C LEU A 71 7.86 -14.52 -37.36
N PRO A 72 6.93 -15.43 -36.99
CA PRO A 72 6.11 -15.26 -35.79
C PRO A 72 6.96 -15.22 -34.52
N THR A 73 7.98 -16.08 -34.42
CA THR A 73 8.87 -16.12 -33.25
C THR A 73 9.67 -14.82 -33.09
N THR A 74 10.13 -14.23 -34.20
CA THR A 74 10.85 -12.95 -34.19
C THR A 74 9.95 -11.80 -33.74
N ILE A 75 8.70 -11.74 -34.22
CA ILE A 75 7.72 -10.74 -33.79
C ILE A 75 7.44 -10.88 -32.29
N LEU A 76 7.25 -12.11 -31.81
CA LEU A 76 7.07 -12.41 -30.38
C LEU A 76 8.28 -11.96 -29.56
N PHE A 77 9.49 -12.23 -30.05
CA PHE A 77 10.73 -11.84 -29.38
C PHE A 77 10.84 -10.32 -29.19
N TYR A 78 10.59 -9.54 -30.26
CA TYR A 78 10.61 -8.08 -30.16
C TYR A 78 9.46 -7.52 -29.32
N SER A 79 8.28 -8.15 -29.34
CA SER A 79 7.17 -7.75 -28.48
C SER A 79 7.51 -7.97 -27.00
N HIS A 80 8.21 -9.05 -26.65
CA HIS A 80 8.73 -9.29 -25.30
C HIS A 80 9.70 -8.20 -24.82
N ILE A 81 10.60 -7.72 -25.70
CA ILE A 81 11.50 -6.61 -25.39
C ILE A 81 10.70 -5.33 -25.15
N LEU A 82 9.78 -4.98 -26.07
CA LEU A 82 8.94 -3.79 -25.96
C LEU A 82 8.10 -3.83 -24.67
N LEU A 83 7.54 -4.99 -24.36
CA LEU A 83 6.76 -5.24 -23.16
C LEU A 83 7.59 -5.02 -21.90
N THR A 84 8.82 -5.55 -21.85
CA THR A 84 9.73 -5.36 -20.71
C THR A 84 10.07 -3.90 -20.49
N VAL A 85 10.44 -3.18 -21.56
CA VAL A 85 10.74 -1.74 -21.51
C VAL A 85 9.50 -0.97 -21.01
N SER A 86 8.32 -1.29 -21.55
CA SER A 86 7.07 -0.66 -21.17
C SER A 86 6.70 -0.94 -19.71
N THR A 87 6.89 -2.17 -19.22
CA THR A 87 6.60 -2.54 -17.83
C THR A 87 7.53 -1.82 -16.86
N ILE A 88 8.81 -1.67 -17.19
CA ILE A 88 9.76 -0.91 -16.36
C ILE A 88 9.39 0.57 -16.34
N ALA A 89 9.09 1.16 -17.51
CA ALA A 89 8.66 2.55 -17.62
C ALA A 89 7.34 2.83 -16.86
N LEU A 90 6.35 1.94 -17.01
CA LEU A 90 5.09 1.99 -16.26
C LEU A 90 5.33 1.79 -14.76
N GLY A 91 6.28 0.93 -14.39
CA GLY A 91 6.72 0.74 -13.01
C GLY A 91 7.22 2.05 -12.39
N TRP A 92 7.97 2.84 -13.15
CA TRP A 92 8.41 4.17 -12.72
C TRP A 92 7.25 5.16 -12.62
N LEU A 93 6.37 5.24 -13.62
CA LEU A 93 5.21 6.14 -13.56
C LEU A 93 4.27 5.80 -12.39
N ARG A 94 4.08 4.51 -12.10
CA ARG A 94 3.21 4.05 -11.02
C ARG A 94 3.83 4.20 -9.63
N SER A 95 5.15 4.34 -9.56
CA SER A 95 5.88 4.40 -8.31
C SER A 95 5.41 5.58 -7.43
N GLU A 96 5.10 6.73 -8.03
CA GLU A 96 4.53 7.88 -7.30
C GLU A 96 3.13 7.60 -6.72
N GLY A 97 2.28 6.95 -7.50
CA GLY A 97 0.93 6.55 -7.08
C GLY A 97 0.97 5.53 -5.95
N MET A 98 1.88 4.55 -6.04
CA MET A 98 2.11 3.57 -4.97
C MET A 98 2.58 4.23 -3.69
N ARG A 99 3.47 5.24 -3.76
CA ARG A 99 3.92 5.99 -2.58
C ARG A 99 2.75 6.67 -1.87
N LYS A 100 1.87 7.35 -2.61
CA LYS A 100 0.65 7.96 -2.03
C LYS A 100 -0.25 6.92 -1.37
N CYS A 101 -0.40 5.76 -2.00
CA CYS A 101 -1.21 4.67 -1.48
C CYS A 101 -0.65 4.10 -0.15
N ILE A 102 0.66 3.91 -0.07
CA ILE A 102 1.36 3.45 1.15
C ILE A 102 1.22 4.47 2.28
N LEU A 103 1.38 5.77 1.99
CA LEU A 103 1.19 6.84 2.98
C LEU A 103 -0.25 6.85 3.53
N ASN A 104 -1.25 6.72 2.65
CA ASN A 104 -2.64 6.62 3.07
C ASN A 104 -2.91 5.36 3.91
N LEU A 105 -2.26 4.24 3.57
CA LEU A 105 -2.36 2.99 4.32
C LEU A 105 -1.76 3.15 5.73
N ALA A 106 -0.60 3.81 5.85
CA ALA A 106 0.03 4.11 7.13
C ALA A 106 -0.84 5.05 7.99
N ALA A 107 -1.45 6.08 7.39
CA ALA A 107 -2.41 6.94 8.08
C ALA A 107 -3.63 6.15 8.58
N THR A 108 -4.18 5.27 7.74
CA THR A 108 -5.32 4.41 8.10
C THR A 108 -4.96 3.45 9.23
N ASP A 109 -3.76 2.87 9.20
CA ASP A 109 -3.30 1.95 10.25
C ASP A 109 -3.12 2.70 11.59
N SER A 110 -2.61 3.94 11.57
CA SER A 110 -2.51 4.77 12.78
C SER A 110 -3.89 5.08 13.41
N LEU A 111 -4.93 5.23 12.58
CA LEU A 111 -6.30 5.37 13.06
C LEU A 111 -6.81 4.05 13.64
N MET A 112 -6.51 2.93 12.98
CA MET A 112 -6.93 1.59 13.40
C MET A 112 -6.31 1.18 14.74
N ASP A 113 -5.06 1.58 15.00
CA ASP A 113 -4.38 1.42 16.29
C ASP A 113 -5.09 2.21 17.40
N ARG A 114 -5.52 3.45 17.13
CA ARG A 114 -6.30 4.24 18.10
C ARG A 114 -7.64 3.60 18.48
N PHE A 115 -8.18 2.72 17.63
CA PHE A 115 -9.42 2.00 17.90
C PHE A 115 -9.20 0.61 18.55
N GLU A 116 -7.99 0.28 19.01
CA GLU A 116 -7.60 -1.03 19.62
C GLU A 116 -7.99 -2.24 18.74
N ALA A 117 -7.98 -2.07 17.42
CA ALA A 117 -8.44 -3.11 16.50
C ALA A 117 -7.38 -4.17 16.17
N THR A 118 -6.16 -4.03 16.68
CA THR A 118 -4.96 -4.67 16.12
C THR A 118 -4.60 -6.05 16.66
N LYS A 119 -5.37 -6.61 17.62
CA LYS A 119 -4.94 -7.83 18.35
C LYS A 119 -4.86 -9.13 17.52
N ASN A 120 -5.51 -9.23 16.36
CA ASN A 120 -5.61 -10.51 15.60
C ASN A 120 -4.90 -10.55 14.23
N TYR A 121 -4.21 -9.49 13.80
CA TYR A 121 -3.57 -9.47 12.48
C TYR A 121 -2.37 -10.43 12.32
N SER A 122 -1.75 -10.82 13.43
CA SER A 122 -0.56 -11.69 13.46
C SER A 122 -0.74 -13.01 12.71
N LYS A 123 -1.93 -13.63 12.76
CA LYS A 123 -2.19 -14.95 12.14
C LYS A 123 -2.48 -14.90 10.64
N VAL A 124 -2.90 -13.74 10.11
CA VAL A 124 -3.31 -13.60 8.70
C VAL A 124 -2.11 -13.33 7.78
N VAL A 125 -1.06 -12.67 8.31
CA VAL A 125 0.16 -12.33 7.57
C VAL A 125 0.92 -13.55 7.03
N PRO A 126 1.23 -14.61 7.81
CA PRO A 126 2.04 -15.73 7.30
C PRO A 126 1.33 -16.51 6.19
N CYS A 127 0.01 -16.69 6.27
CA CYS A 127 -0.74 -17.35 5.19
C CYS A 127 -0.65 -16.60 3.86
N ARG A 128 -0.67 -15.26 3.90
CA ARG A 128 -0.52 -14.43 2.70
C ARG A 128 0.88 -14.49 2.11
N MET A 129 1.90 -14.53 2.97
CA MET A 129 3.28 -14.72 2.52
C MET A 129 3.46 -16.05 1.81
N LEU A 130 2.92 -17.13 2.38
CA LEU A 130 2.95 -18.45 1.78
C LEU A 130 2.23 -18.46 0.41
N GLU A 131 1.11 -17.75 0.29
CA GLU A 131 0.38 -17.59 -0.98
C GLU A 131 1.25 -16.92 -2.07
N ILE A 132 1.99 -15.86 -1.71
CA ILE A 132 2.89 -15.16 -2.66
C ILE A 132 4.04 -16.08 -3.07
N VAL A 133 4.69 -16.74 -2.11
CA VAL A 133 5.81 -17.67 -2.38
C VAL A 133 5.34 -18.84 -3.23
N ALA A 134 4.18 -19.42 -2.94
CA ALA A 134 3.61 -20.53 -3.70
C ALA A 134 3.33 -20.13 -5.16
N ARG A 135 2.77 -18.94 -5.40
CA ARG A 135 2.54 -18.46 -6.77
C ARG A 135 3.86 -18.19 -7.51
N LEU A 136 4.85 -17.61 -6.84
CA LEU A 136 6.17 -17.40 -7.44
C LEU A 136 6.84 -18.73 -7.80
N ALA A 137 6.79 -19.72 -6.89
CA ALA A 137 7.32 -21.06 -7.13
C ALA A 137 6.59 -21.76 -8.29
N MET A 138 5.27 -21.59 -8.42
CA MET A 138 4.49 -22.11 -9.55
C MET A 138 4.95 -21.51 -10.88
N VAL A 139 5.17 -20.19 -10.95
CA VAL A 139 5.66 -19.55 -12.18
C VAL A 139 7.07 -20.02 -12.53
N LEU A 140 7.97 -20.12 -11.54
CA LEU A 140 9.30 -20.69 -11.75
C LEU A 140 9.24 -22.13 -12.27
N PHE A 141 8.35 -22.95 -11.68
CA PHE A 141 8.15 -24.32 -12.13
C PHE A 141 7.64 -24.39 -13.57
N ILE A 142 6.67 -23.56 -13.96
CA ILE A 142 6.17 -23.47 -15.33
C ILE A 142 7.31 -23.06 -16.28
N MET A 143 8.12 -22.06 -15.92
CA MET A 143 9.24 -21.62 -16.76
C MET A 143 10.30 -22.70 -16.95
N ILE A 144 10.62 -23.47 -15.89
CA ILE A 144 11.51 -24.62 -15.98
C ILE A 144 10.89 -25.71 -16.86
N LEU A 145 9.61 -26.04 -16.67
CA LEU A 145 8.94 -27.06 -17.47
C LEU A 145 8.88 -26.66 -18.95
N SER A 146 8.57 -25.40 -19.25
CA SER A 146 8.57 -24.86 -20.61
C SER A 146 9.97 -24.95 -21.24
N SER A 147 11.04 -24.73 -20.48
CA SER A 147 12.41 -24.85 -20.99
C SER A 147 12.84 -26.29 -21.26
N TYR A 148 12.24 -27.28 -20.60
CA TYR A 148 12.44 -28.70 -20.91
C TYR A 148 11.61 -29.16 -22.12
N LEU A 149 10.38 -28.66 -22.28
CA LEU A 149 9.45 -29.13 -23.32
C LEU A 149 9.68 -28.51 -24.71
N PHE A 150 10.13 -27.25 -24.78
CA PHE A 150 10.20 -26.52 -26.06
C PHE A 150 11.49 -26.72 -26.86
N TYR A 151 12.54 -27.31 -26.27
CA TYR A 151 13.84 -27.38 -26.93
C TYR A 151 14.16 -28.80 -27.38
N GLU A 152 14.51 -28.93 -28.66
CA GLU A 152 14.98 -30.18 -29.25
C GLU A 152 16.24 -30.69 -28.54
N GLU A 153 16.38 -32.03 -28.42
CA GLU A 153 17.45 -32.69 -27.66
C GLU A 153 18.85 -32.26 -28.08
N ASP A 154 19.06 -31.93 -29.37
CA ASP A 154 20.37 -31.60 -29.94
C ASP A 154 20.86 -30.16 -29.70
N THR A 155 20.05 -29.29 -29.09
CA THR A 155 20.50 -27.91 -28.82
C THR A 155 21.55 -27.84 -27.70
N PRO A 156 22.66 -27.10 -27.87
CA PRO A 156 23.65 -26.90 -26.82
C PRO A 156 23.02 -26.34 -25.54
N SER A 157 23.33 -26.95 -24.39
CA SER A 157 22.74 -26.59 -23.09
C SER A 157 22.89 -25.11 -22.74
N ARG A 158 24.01 -24.49 -23.10
CA ARG A 158 24.26 -23.05 -22.90
C ARG A 158 23.27 -22.18 -23.66
N THR A 159 23.00 -22.50 -24.92
CA THR A 159 22.05 -21.76 -25.76
C THR A 159 20.63 -21.92 -25.22
N ARG A 160 20.26 -23.15 -24.83
CA ARG A 160 18.95 -23.45 -24.22
C ARG A 160 18.69 -22.59 -22.98
N VAL A 161 19.66 -22.52 -22.07
CA VAL A 161 19.55 -21.72 -20.85
C VAL A 161 19.46 -20.23 -21.17
N LEU A 162 20.28 -19.73 -22.10
CA LEU A 162 20.28 -18.31 -22.49
C LEU A 162 18.92 -17.87 -23.06
N VAL A 163 18.42 -18.60 -24.06
CA VAL A 163 17.14 -18.28 -24.72
C VAL A 163 15.98 -18.44 -23.73
N SER A 164 16.02 -19.48 -22.88
CA SER A 164 15.02 -19.68 -21.83
C SER A 164 14.97 -18.50 -20.86
N ILE A 165 16.11 -17.99 -20.40
CA ILE A 165 16.16 -16.84 -19.49
C ILE A 165 15.58 -15.60 -20.16
N VAL A 166 15.97 -15.31 -21.41
CA VAL A 166 15.51 -14.11 -22.14
C VAL A 166 14.00 -14.13 -22.39
N LEU A 167 13.43 -15.29 -22.72
CA LEU A 167 11.98 -15.44 -22.93
C LEU A 167 11.18 -15.45 -21.61
N SER A 168 11.77 -15.98 -20.55
CA SER A 168 11.13 -16.09 -19.23
C SER A 168 11.11 -14.78 -18.46
N TYR A 169 12.13 -13.94 -18.64
CA TYR A 169 12.31 -12.72 -17.87
C TYR A 169 11.15 -11.71 -17.98
N PRO A 170 10.63 -11.37 -19.18
CA PRO A 170 9.45 -10.50 -19.32
C PRO A 170 8.22 -11.04 -18.58
N VAL A 171 7.98 -12.35 -18.67
CA VAL A 171 6.86 -13.03 -18.01
C VAL A 171 7.00 -12.93 -16.50
N MET A 172 8.20 -13.18 -15.98
CA MET A 172 8.51 -13.03 -14.56
C MET A 172 8.27 -11.58 -14.09
N ILE A 173 8.76 -10.60 -14.86
CA ILE A 173 8.60 -9.18 -14.53
C ILE A 173 7.12 -8.80 -14.47
N MET A 174 6.34 -9.17 -15.48
CA MET A 174 4.90 -8.89 -15.50
C MET A 174 4.18 -9.54 -14.33
N PHE A 175 4.47 -10.82 -14.07
CA PHE A 175 3.86 -11.55 -12.98
C PHE A 175 4.14 -10.90 -11.62
N VAL A 176 5.37 -10.43 -11.41
CA VAL A 176 5.78 -9.73 -10.18
C VAL A 176 5.08 -8.37 -10.07
N ALA A 177 4.98 -7.61 -11.16
CA ALA A 177 4.27 -6.34 -11.20
C ALA A 177 2.78 -6.49 -10.87
N ASP A 178 2.12 -7.49 -11.47
CA ASP A 178 0.70 -7.80 -11.25
C ASP A 178 0.45 -8.31 -9.83
N THR A 179 1.27 -9.24 -9.34
CA THR A 179 1.18 -9.76 -7.98
C THR A 179 1.34 -8.65 -6.95
N THR A 180 2.30 -7.74 -7.17
CA THR A 180 2.48 -6.56 -6.33
C THR A 180 1.25 -5.67 -6.34
N PHE A 181 0.70 -5.38 -7.52
CA PHE A 181 -0.49 -4.57 -7.63
C PHE A 181 -1.68 -5.17 -6.88
N ILE A 182 -1.96 -6.44 -7.14
CA ILE A 182 -3.07 -7.17 -6.52
C ILE A 182 -2.90 -7.20 -5.01
N ASN A 183 -1.69 -7.41 -4.50
CA ASN A 183 -1.43 -7.42 -3.06
C ASN A 183 -1.73 -6.07 -2.41
N ILE A 184 -1.25 -4.98 -3.02
CA ILE A 184 -1.50 -3.62 -2.52
C ILE A 184 -2.99 -3.30 -2.55
N VAL A 185 -3.67 -3.56 -3.67
CA VAL A 185 -5.11 -3.30 -3.83
C VAL A 185 -5.92 -4.10 -2.82
N LYS A 186 -5.63 -5.40 -2.65
CA LYS A 186 -6.30 -6.24 -1.64
C LYS A 186 -6.09 -5.71 -0.23
N GLN A 187 -4.89 -5.26 0.10
CA GLN A 187 -4.59 -4.74 1.43
C GLN A 187 -5.33 -3.43 1.72
N VAL A 188 -5.35 -2.51 0.76
CA VAL A 188 -6.09 -1.24 0.85
C VAL A 188 -7.59 -1.50 0.98
N LEU A 189 -8.14 -2.39 0.15
CA LEU A 189 -9.55 -2.76 0.19
C LEU A 189 -9.94 -3.40 1.53
N LEU A 190 -9.10 -4.30 2.05
CA LEU A 190 -9.32 -4.94 3.35
C LEU A 190 -9.36 -3.91 4.49
N HIS A 191 -8.39 -2.99 4.52
CA HIS A 191 -8.35 -1.92 5.52
C HIS A 191 -9.58 -1.01 5.43
N LEU A 192 -9.99 -0.65 4.21
CA LEU A 192 -11.19 0.18 3.98
C LEU A 192 -12.46 -0.52 4.47
N ILE A 193 -12.64 -1.80 4.15
CA ILE A 193 -13.80 -2.59 4.61
C ILE A 193 -13.86 -2.65 6.14
N ILE A 194 -12.72 -2.91 6.79
CA ILE A 194 -12.64 -3.00 8.26
C ILE A 194 -12.97 -1.65 8.90
N LEU A 195 -12.44 -0.55 8.34
CA LEU A 195 -12.74 0.80 8.80
C LEU A 195 -14.24 1.10 8.66
N CYS A 196 -14.84 0.82 7.50
CA CYS A 196 -16.27 1.01 7.25
C CYS A 196 -17.16 0.18 8.20
N LEU A 197 -16.84 -1.10 8.42
CA LEU A 197 -17.56 -1.96 9.36
C LEU A 197 -17.49 -1.40 10.79
N ARG A 198 -16.32 -0.90 11.21
CA ARG A 198 -16.14 -0.29 12.52
C ARG A 198 -16.90 1.02 12.68
N LEU A 199 -16.85 1.92 11.68
CA LEU A 199 -17.62 3.17 11.69
C LEU A 199 -19.12 2.88 11.78
N LYS A 200 -19.61 1.88 11.02
CA LYS A 200 -21.00 1.44 11.08
C LYS A 200 -21.38 0.89 12.46
N MET A 201 -20.50 0.10 13.10
CA MET A 201 -20.75 -0.40 14.46
C MET A 201 -20.67 0.69 15.53
N ASN A 202 -19.78 1.67 15.37
CA ASN A 202 -19.65 2.77 16.33
C ASN A 202 -20.83 3.74 16.23
N SER A 203 -21.29 4.05 15.01
CA SER A 203 -22.51 4.83 14.78
C SER A 203 -23.74 4.20 15.46
N LYS A 204 -23.91 2.88 15.33
CA LYS A 204 -24.98 2.15 16.05
C LYS A 204 -24.84 2.23 17.56
N ARG A 205 -23.61 2.14 18.10
CA ARG A 205 -23.36 2.26 19.54
C ARG A 205 -23.67 3.65 20.09
N VAL A 206 -23.38 4.71 19.34
CA VAL A 206 -23.74 6.08 19.73
C VAL A 206 -25.26 6.23 19.74
N GLN A 207 -25.95 5.80 18.69
CA GLN A 207 -27.42 5.84 18.65
C GLN A 207 -28.07 5.03 19.78
N LEU A 208 -27.56 3.84 20.10
CA LEU A 208 -28.05 3.04 21.23
C LEU A 208 -27.81 3.72 22.58
N ARG A 209 -26.69 4.44 22.73
CA ARG A 209 -26.38 5.18 23.96
C ARG A 209 -27.36 6.34 24.15
N ASP A 210 -27.65 7.08 23.08
CA ASP A 210 -28.63 8.18 23.10
C ASP A 210 -30.07 7.68 23.31
N LEU A 211 -30.41 6.47 22.82
CA LEU A 211 -31.72 5.85 23.04
C LEU A 211 -31.87 5.22 24.43
N SER A 212 -30.76 4.87 25.09
CA SER A 212 -30.75 4.24 26.43
C SER A 212 -30.88 5.22 27.60
N ILE A 213 -31.05 6.53 27.33
CA ILE A 213 -31.28 7.54 28.37
C ILE A 213 -32.68 8.12 28.19
N PRO A 214 -33.65 7.63 28.98
CA PRO A 214 -34.14 8.51 30.03
C PRO A 214 -33.78 7.90 31.38
N GLU A 215 -32.86 8.53 32.11
CA GLU A 215 -32.72 8.29 33.54
C GLU A 215 -34.08 8.61 34.21
N PRO A 216 -34.81 7.62 34.77
CA PRO A 216 -35.98 7.91 35.58
C PRO A 216 -35.59 8.74 36.82
N GLU A 217 -34.32 8.72 37.23
CA GLU A 217 -33.82 9.51 38.37
C GLU A 217 -33.71 11.02 38.09
N ARG A 218 -33.43 11.44 36.85
CA ARG A 218 -33.48 12.88 36.49
C ARG A 218 -34.90 13.40 36.40
N PHE A 219 -35.84 12.56 35.98
CA PHE A 219 -37.27 12.85 36.14
C PHE A 219 -37.61 12.92 37.64
N ALA A 220 -37.30 11.88 38.43
CA ALA A 220 -37.62 11.83 39.86
C ALA A 220 -37.08 13.04 40.65
N ARG A 221 -35.85 13.54 40.40
CA ARG A 221 -35.37 14.78 41.04
C ARG A 221 -36.10 16.03 40.59
N LYS A 222 -36.50 16.12 39.32
CA LYS A 222 -37.27 17.27 38.80
C LYS A 222 -38.70 17.32 39.36
N TYR A 223 -39.28 16.18 39.71
CA TYR A 223 -40.58 16.11 40.41
C TYR A 223 -40.46 16.16 41.94
N ALA A 224 -39.41 15.60 42.54
CA ALA A 224 -39.18 15.68 43.99
C ALA A 224 -38.92 17.13 44.46
N VAL A 225 -38.22 17.94 43.66
CA VAL A 225 -38.01 19.37 43.97
C VAL A 225 -39.30 20.20 43.81
N ARG A 226 -40.30 19.71 43.06
CA ARG A 226 -41.58 20.41 42.87
C ARG A 226 -42.64 20.08 43.94
N VAL A 227 -42.42 19.03 44.75
CA VAL A 227 -43.33 18.68 45.87
C VAL A 227 -42.95 19.39 47.18
N GLN A 228 -41.79 20.04 47.26
CA GLN A 228 -41.33 20.74 48.46
C GLN A 228 -41.48 22.27 48.43
N ARG A 229 -42.27 22.80 47.48
CA ARG A 229 -42.74 24.19 47.50
C ARG A 229 -44.25 24.22 47.26
N VAL A 230 -45.01 23.92 48.30
CA VAL A 230 -46.33 24.52 48.52
C VAL A 230 -46.06 25.77 49.36
N PRO A 231 -46.04 26.97 48.78
CA PRO A 231 -46.08 28.19 49.56
C PRO A 231 -47.49 28.33 50.12
N SER A 232 -47.59 28.28 51.46
CA SER A 232 -48.69 28.90 52.18
C SER A 232 -48.83 30.35 51.72
N LEU A 233 -50.06 30.74 51.42
CA LEU A 233 -50.47 32.09 51.06
C LEU A 233 -49.77 33.15 51.93
N GLY A 234 -49.25 34.20 51.29
CA GLY A 234 -48.93 35.45 51.97
C GLY A 234 -47.95 36.34 51.22
N GLN A 235 -48.48 37.44 50.69
CA GLN A 235 -47.80 38.70 50.36
C GLN A 235 -46.82 38.76 49.17
N GLU A 236 -47.36 39.24 48.05
CA GLU A 236 -47.12 40.60 47.52
C GLU A 236 -45.72 41.23 47.81
N GLN A 237 -44.89 41.41 46.77
CA GLN A 237 -44.47 42.71 46.23
C GLN A 237 -43.45 42.59 45.09
N ALA A 238 -43.40 43.66 44.30
CA ALA A 238 -42.87 43.80 42.95
C ALA A 238 -41.35 44.08 42.84
N ILE A 239 -40.91 44.45 41.61
CA ILE A 239 -39.66 45.14 41.20
C ILE A 239 -38.64 44.18 40.52
N VAL A 240 -38.58 44.06 39.18
CA VAL A 240 -38.02 44.93 38.10
C VAL A 240 -36.51 44.78 37.85
N ARG A 241 -36.15 44.46 36.59
CA ARG A 241 -34.85 44.61 35.87
C ARG A 241 -33.63 43.82 36.40
N GLY A 242 -32.73 43.31 35.57
CA GLY A 242 -32.55 43.42 34.13
C GLY A 242 -31.39 42.52 33.69
N GLU A 243 -31.43 42.10 32.43
CA GLU A 243 -30.37 41.39 31.72
C GLU A 243 -29.12 42.28 31.60
N VAL A 244 -27.94 41.72 31.85
CA VAL A 244 -26.70 42.14 31.18
C VAL A 244 -25.88 40.90 30.85
N HIS A 245 -25.88 40.58 29.56
CA HIS A 245 -24.89 39.76 28.88
C HIS A 245 -23.48 40.34 29.12
N GLN A 246 -22.53 39.50 29.55
CA GLN A 246 -21.12 39.81 29.34
C GLN A 246 -20.46 38.61 28.65
N VAL A 247 -20.25 38.80 27.34
CA VAL A 247 -19.45 37.96 26.47
C VAL A 247 -18.01 38.40 26.67
N GLU A 248 -17.20 37.54 27.27
CA GLU A 248 -15.76 37.74 27.40
C GLU A 248 -15.07 37.06 26.20
N HIS A 249 -14.77 37.88 25.19
CA HIS A 249 -13.78 37.60 24.18
C HIS A 249 -12.42 37.99 24.76
N GLU A 250 -11.51 37.02 24.94
CA GLU A 250 -10.10 37.33 25.08
C GLU A 250 -9.26 36.61 24.03
N HIS A 251 -8.39 37.44 23.46
CA HIS A 251 -7.58 37.29 22.27
C HIS A 251 -6.20 36.70 22.63
N LEU A 252 -5.46 36.41 21.56
CA LEU A 252 -4.01 36.56 21.44
C LEU A 252 -3.11 35.43 21.95
N GLY A 253 -2.44 34.82 20.96
CA GLY A 253 -1.29 33.95 21.13
C GLY A 253 -0.58 33.76 19.79
N GLU A 254 -0.26 34.87 19.10
CA GLU A 254 0.75 34.88 18.05
C GLU A 254 2.08 34.40 18.63
N ARG A 255 2.74 33.44 17.97
CA ARG A 255 4.18 33.24 18.13
C ARG A 255 4.84 33.09 16.77
N GLN A 256 5.19 34.26 16.27
CA GLN A 256 6.24 34.52 15.32
C GLN A 256 7.61 34.24 15.98
N GLU A 257 8.49 33.48 15.34
CA GLU A 257 9.86 33.91 14.99
C GLU A 257 10.73 32.76 14.41
N ARG A 258 11.48 33.16 13.37
CA ARG A 258 12.60 32.53 12.61
C ARG A 258 13.85 32.32 13.53
N PRO A 259 15.08 31.94 13.08
CA PRO A 259 15.69 31.82 11.74
C PRO A 259 16.48 30.50 11.48
N VAL A 260 16.77 30.12 10.22
CA VAL A 260 18.00 30.36 9.41
C VAL A 260 19.30 29.94 10.11
N GLU A 261 19.91 28.86 9.63
CA GLU A 261 21.37 28.72 9.57
C GLU A 261 21.80 28.20 8.20
N GLN A 262 22.60 29.03 7.53
CA GLN A 262 23.45 28.72 6.39
C GLN A 262 24.76 28.09 6.88
N HIS A 263 25.62 27.72 5.91
CA HIS A 263 27.05 27.35 6.01
C HIS A 263 27.35 25.84 6.19
N GLN A 264 28.34 25.24 5.51
CA GLN A 264 29.41 25.78 4.66
C GLN A 264 29.95 24.67 3.74
N THR A 265 30.37 25.10 2.55
CA THR A 265 31.23 24.42 1.58
C THR A 265 32.60 24.07 2.16
N GLY A 266 33.10 22.90 1.77
CA GLY A 266 34.50 22.49 1.77
C GLY A 266 34.69 21.49 0.64
#